data_AF-A0A0H2VJ99-F1
#
_entry.id   AF-A0A0H2VJ99-F1
#
_cell.length_a   1.000
_cell.length_b   1.000
_cell.length_c   1.000
_cell.angle_alpha   90.00
_cell.angle_beta   90.00
_cell.angle_gamma   90.00
#
_symmetry.space_group_name_H-M   'P 1'
#
loop_
_entity.id
_entity.type
_entity.pdbx_description
1 polymer ?
#
loop_
_entity_poly.entity_id
_entity_poly.type
_entity_poly.pdbx_seq_one_letter_code
_entity_poly.pdbx_strand_id
1 'polypeptide(L)'
;MLKIKNKLSREKMIHTIIFMLDDGGIRTQDIVNRTGLSSVIHIRKRYSLLLNISYKDITKLYEVAVELVGYKPSKEEMIEEVQNLFKRNMSDYEILQKTGVANVGRFKNNEEERFRYDTLYKLYKFELSLKGL
;
A
#
# COMPACT_ATOMS: atom_id res chain seq x y z
N MET A 1 -1.59 27.48 -18.66
CA MET A 1 -1.02 26.25 -19.27
C MET A 1 -0.50 25.36 -18.15
N LEU A 2 -1.30 24.39 -17.68
CA LEU A 2 -0.87 23.49 -16.60
C LEU A 2 0.02 22.41 -17.19
N LYS A 3 1.25 22.43 -16.67
CA LYS A 3 2.42 21.60 -16.91
C LYS A 3 2.09 20.12 -17.07
N ILE A 4 2.83 19.47 -17.98
CA ILE A 4 2.92 18.03 -18.24
C ILE A 4 2.51 17.24 -16.97
N LYS A 5 1.32 16.61 -16.99
CA LYS A 5 0.94 15.61 -15.98
C LYS A 5 1.96 14.48 -16.11
N ASN A 6 2.96 14.44 -15.23
CA ASN A 6 3.86 13.30 -15.13
C ASN A 6 2.97 12.06 -14.94
N LYS A 7 2.98 11.17 -15.93
CA LYS A 7 2.27 9.89 -15.85
C LYS A 7 2.77 9.16 -14.61
N LEU A 8 1.84 8.74 -13.74
CA LEU A 8 2.21 7.96 -12.56
C LEU A 8 2.92 6.68 -13.03
N SER A 9 4.01 6.30 -12.38
CA SER A 9 4.69 5.05 -12.72
C SER A 9 3.77 3.87 -12.39
N ARG A 10 3.93 2.79 -13.17
CA ARG A 10 3.21 1.52 -12.92
C ARG A 10 3.42 1.02 -11.50
N GLU A 11 4.65 1.08 -11.02
CA GLU A 11 5.04 0.67 -9.68
C GLU A 11 4.23 1.39 -8.61
N LYS A 12 4.11 2.72 -8.70
CA LYS A 12 3.30 3.51 -7.74
C LYS A 12 1.82 3.13 -7.73
N MET A 13 1.27 2.70 -8.87
CA MET A 13 -0.13 2.30 -8.96
C MET A 13 -0.39 0.90 -8.35
N ILE A 14 0.55 -0.03 -8.55
CA ILE A 14 0.37 -1.44 -8.18
C ILE A 14 0.07 -1.61 -6.70
N HIS A 15 0.72 -0.85 -5.82
CA HIS A 15 0.55 -1.00 -4.38
C HIS A 15 -0.88 -0.70 -3.91
N THR A 16 -1.46 0.41 -4.37
CA THR A 16 -2.84 0.77 -4.04
C THR A 16 -3.82 -0.26 -4.59
N ILE A 17 -3.57 -0.78 -5.80
CA ILE A 17 -4.40 -1.84 -6.40
C ILE A 17 -4.33 -3.12 -5.58
N ILE A 18 -3.13 -3.59 -5.20
CA ILE A 18 -2.97 -4.80 -4.39
C ILE A 18 -3.71 -4.66 -3.05
N PHE A 19 -3.62 -3.50 -2.40
CA PHE A 19 -4.32 -3.26 -1.14
C PHE A 19 -5.85 -3.40 -1.29
N MET A 20 -6.42 -2.80 -2.34
CA MET A 20 -7.84 -2.96 -2.67
C MET A 20 -8.19 -4.43 -2.93
N LEU A 21 -7.32 -5.19 -3.61
CA LEU A 21 -7.55 -6.60 -3.92
C LEU A 21 -7.42 -7.52 -2.70
N ASP A 22 -6.60 -7.18 -1.71
CA ASP A 22 -6.49 -7.94 -0.45
C ASP A 22 -7.62 -7.62 0.54
N ASP A 23 -8.37 -6.53 0.34
CA ASP A 23 -9.49 -6.16 1.21
C ASP A 23 -10.67 -7.14 1.04
N GLY A 24 -10.92 -7.95 2.08
CA GLY A 24 -11.98 -8.95 2.12
C GLY A 24 -13.41 -8.37 2.08
N GLY A 25 -13.57 -7.06 2.31
CA GLY A 25 -14.83 -6.35 2.16
C GLY A 25 -15.15 -5.98 0.71
N ILE A 26 -14.14 -5.92 -0.18
CA ILE A 26 -14.32 -5.51 -1.57
C ILE A 26 -14.50 -6.74 -2.46
N ARG A 27 -15.68 -6.88 -3.06
CA ARG A 27 -15.99 -8.02 -3.95
C ARG A 27 -15.36 -7.80 -5.32
N THR A 28 -14.84 -8.87 -5.91
CA THR A 28 -14.24 -8.84 -7.25
C THR A 28 -15.23 -8.34 -8.30
N GLN A 29 -16.50 -8.73 -8.19
CA GLN A 29 -17.55 -8.31 -9.13
C GLN A 29 -17.75 -6.80 -9.14
N ASP A 30 -17.64 -6.14 -7.99
CA ASP A 30 -17.81 -4.68 -7.90
C ASP A 30 -16.68 -3.97 -8.66
N ILE A 31 -15.44 -4.46 -8.53
CA ILE A 31 -14.29 -3.95 -9.29
C ILE A 31 -14.50 -4.17 -10.79
N VAL A 32 -14.99 -5.35 -11.20
CA VAL A 32 -15.29 -5.65 -12.61
C VAL A 32 -16.35 -4.70 -13.15
N ASN A 33 -17.46 -4.48 -12.42
CA ASN A 33 -18.54 -3.58 -12.83
C ASN A 33 -18.06 -2.14 -13.02
N ARG A 34 -17.13 -1.67 -12.16
CA ARG A 34 -16.60 -0.31 -12.21
C ARG A 34 -15.52 -0.10 -13.27
N THR A 35 -14.72 -1.13 -13.56
CA THR A 35 -13.58 -1.02 -14.49
C THR A 35 -13.86 -1.57 -15.89
N GLY A 36 -14.82 -2.49 -16.01
CA GLY A 36 -15.05 -3.34 -17.18
C GLY A 36 -14.02 -4.46 -17.35
N LEU A 37 -13.14 -4.70 -16.36
CA LEU A 37 -12.00 -5.61 -16.50
C LEU A 37 -12.27 -6.96 -15.85
N SER A 38 -12.71 -7.94 -16.65
CA SER A 38 -12.89 -9.32 -16.17
C SER A 38 -11.58 -9.99 -15.73
N SER A 39 -10.44 -9.52 -16.24
CA SER A 39 -9.09 -10.00 -15.88
C SER A 39 -8.75 -9.82 -14.40
N VAL A 40 -9.48 -8.97 -13.67
CA VAL A 40 -9.32 -8.76 -12.22
C VAL A 40 -9.45 -10.07 -11.44
N ILE A 41 -10.29 -11.00 -11.87
CA ILE A 41 -10.45 -12.32 -11.24
C ILE A 41 -9.12 -13.09 -11.25
N HIS A 42 -8.38 -13.03 -12.36
CA HIS A 42 -7.08 -13.67 -12.49
C HIS A 42 -5.98 -12.89 -11.75
N ILE A 43 -6.02 -11.56 -11.83
CA ILE A 43 -5.09 -10.69 -11.13
C ILE A 43 -5.16 -10.92 -9.62
N ARG A 44 -6.36 -11.06 -9.05
CA ARG A 44 -6.55 -11.32 -7.61
C ARG A 44 -5.92 -12.64 -7.14
N LYS A 45 -5.80 -13.62 -8.05
CA LYS A 45 -5.10 -14.89 -7.79
C LYS A 45 -3.58 -14.80 -8.01
N ARG A 46 -3.12 -13.82 -8.79
CA ARG A 46 -1.72 -13.66 -9.18
C ARG A 46 -1.40 -12.20 -9.49
N TYR A 47 -0.94 -11.46 -8.49
CA TYR A 47 -0.64 -10.02 -8.62
C TYR A 47 0.44 -9.68 -9.65
N SER A 48 1.34 -10.61 -9.96
CA SER A 48 2.34 -10.40 -11.02
C SER A 48 1.71 -10.08 -12.39
N LEU A 49 0.42 -10.41 -12.61
CA LEU A 49 -0.30 -10.07 -13.84
C LEU A 49 -0.53 -8.56 -14.00
N LEU A 50 -0.47 -7.76 -12.93
CA LEU A 50 -0.51 -6.29 -13.01
C LEU A 50 0.64 -5.72 -13.84
N LEU A 51 1.77 -6.43 -13.92
CA LEU A 51 2.91 -6.04 -14.74
C LEU A 51 2.66 -6.23 -16.25
N ASN A 52 1.62 -6.97 -16.64
CA ASN A 52 1.38 -7.36 -18.03
C ASN A 52 0.14 -6.71 -18.66
N ILE A 53 -0.74 -6.08 -17.86
CA ILE A 53 -1.92 -5.39 -18.40
C ILE A 53 -1.53 -4.06 -19.06
N SER A 54 -2.43 -3.49 -19.87
CA SER A 54 -2.17 -2.21 -20.54
C SER A 54 -2.05 -1.06 -19.54
N TYR A 55 -1.34 0.02 -19.91
CA TYR A 55 -1.25 1.20 -19.05
C TYR A 55 -2.63 1.84 -18.79
N LYS A 56 -3.54 1.76 -19.78
CA LYS A 56 -4.92 2.23 -19.64
C LYS A 56 -5.68 1.44 -18.58
N ASP A 57 -5.56 0.12 -18.59
CA ASP A 57 -6.30 -0.75 -17.69
C ASP A 57 -5.76 -0.68 -16.26
N ILE A 58 -4.44 -0.61 -16.09
CA ILE A 58 -3.86 -0.42 -14.75
C ILE A 58 -4.23 0.95 -14.16
N THR A 59 -4.33 2.00 -14.99
CA THR A 59 -4.77 3.32 -14.53
C THR A 59 -6.23 3.27 -14.05
N LYS A 60 -7.13 2.60 -14.79
CA LYS A 60 -8.51 2.40 -14.35
C LYS A 60 -8.60 1.64 -13.03
N LEU A 61 -7.83 0.55 -12.88
CA LEU A 61 -7.78 -0.21 -11.64
C LEU A 61 -7.28 0.66 -10.48
N TYR A 62 -6.27 1.48 -10.74
CA TYR A 62 -5.73 2.41 -9.76
C TYR A 62 -6.74 3.48 -9.35
N GLU A 63 -7.47 4.08 -10.29
CA GLU A 63 -8.51 5.07 -9.99
C GLU A 63 -9.61 4.48 -9.09
N VAL A 64 -10.09 3.28 -9.41
CA VAL A 64 -11.07 2.57 -8.56
C VAL A 64 -10.48 2.24 -7.19
N ALA A 65 -9.21 1.83 -7.12
CA ALA A 65 -8.54 1.54 -5.87
C ALA A 65 -8.40 2.79 -4.99
N VAL A 66 -7.98 3.92 -5.56
CA VAL A 66 -7.90 5.19 -4.83
C VAL A 66 -9.26 5.62 -4.30
N GLU A 67 -10.33 5.43 -5.07
CA GLU A 67 -11.68 5.76 -4.58
C GLU A 67 -12.14 4.86 -3.43
N LEU A 68 -11.86 3.55 -3.49
CA LEU A 68 -12.34 2.60 -2.49
C LEU A 68 -11.50 2.57 -1.22
N VAL A 69 -10.17 2.66 -1.34
CA VAL A 69 -9.24 2.49 -0.21
C VAL A 69 -8.33 3.69 0.03
N GLY A 70 -8.44 4.75 -0.79
CA GLY A 70 -7.49 5.86 -0.78
C GLY A 70 -6.15 5.48 -1.41
N TYR A 71 -5.30 6.48 -1.64
CA TYR A 71 -3.91 6.22 -2.03
C TYR A 71 -3.20 5.37 -0.96
N LYS A 72 -2.44 4.37 -1.40
CA LYS A 72 -1.52 3.60 -0.56
C LYS A 72 -0.09 3.76 -1.09
N PRO A 73 0.85 4.16 -0.23
CA PRO A 73 2.27 4.27 -0.58
C PRO A 73 2.88 2.92 -0.96
N SER A 74 4.01 2.98 -1.66
CA SER A 74 4.83 1.81 -1.95
C SER A 74 5.44 1.20 -0.68
N LYS A 75 5.97 -0.02 -0.79
CA LYS A 75 6.65 -0.67 0.36
C LYS A 75 7.85 0.17 0.79
N GLU A 76 8.59 0.68 -0.18
CA GLU A 76 9.79 1.51 -0.02
C GLU A 76 9.43 2.86 0.61
N GLU A 77 8.38 3.52 0.12
CA GLU A 77 7.87 4.77 0.70
C GLU A 77 7.46 4.57 2.17
N MET A 78 6.80 3.45 2.50
CA MET A 78 6.47 3.14 3.90
C MET A 78 7.68 2.80 4.74
N ILE A 79 8.66 2.07 4.20
CA ILE A 79 9.90 1.72 4.89
C ILE A 79 10.65 2.99 5.29
N GLU A 80 10.89 3.90 4.34
CA GLU A 80 11.60 5.15 4.58
C GLU A 80 10.95 5.94 5.72
N GLU A 81 9.62 5.99 5.71
CA GLU A 81 8.85 6.66 6.73
C GLU A 81 8.91 5.94 8.09
N VAL A 82 8.70 4.63 8.12
CA VAL A 82 8.75 3.82 9.34
C VAL A 82 10.15 3.82 9.97
N GLN A 83 11.23 3.95 9.18
CA GLN A 83 12.58 4.11 9.74
C GLN A 83 12.72 5.40 10.58
N ASN A 84 11.95 6.45 10.30
CA ASN A 84 11.95 7.66 11.14
C ASN A 84 11.32 7.41 12.51
N LEU A 85 10.36 6.49 12.61
CA LEU A 85 9.75 6.09 13.86
C LEU A 85 10.81 5.58 14.86
N PHE A 86 11.77 4.77 14.39
CA PHE A 86 12.82 4.17 15.23
C PHE A 86 13.98 5.09 15.58
N LYS A 87 14.06 6.26 14.93
CA LYS A 87 15.00 7.32 15.32
C LYS A 87 14.46 8.15 16.50
N ARG A 88 13.17 8.02 16.82
CA ARG A 88 12.56 8.68 17.98
C ARG A 88 12.94 7.90 19.25
N ASN A 89 13.07 8.61 20.38
CA ASN A 89 13.26 7.99 21.72
C ASN A 89 11.95 7.38 22.26
N MET A 90 11.29 6.55 21.45
CA MET A 90 10.11 5.79 21.85
C MET A 90 10.50 4.37 22.24
N SER A 91 9.82 3.82 23.24
CA SER A 91 10.00 2.42 23.61
C SER A 91 9.19 1.48 22.70
N ASP A 92 9.68 0.26 22.50
CA ASP A 92 8.95 -0.79 21.78
C ASP A 92 7.57 -1.06 22.38
N TYR A 93 7.44 -0.93 23.71
CA TYR A 93 6.16 -1.07 24.41
C TYR A 93 5.15 0.00 24.01
N GLU A 94 5.59 1.26 23.88
CA GLU A 94 4.73 2.36 23.44
C GLU A 94 4.24 2.15 22.01
N ILE A 95 5.13 1.75 21.10
CA ILE A 95 4.78 1.45 19.70
C ILE A 95 3.78 0.28 19.65
N LEU A 96 3.99 -0.77 20.44
CA LEU A 96 3.05 -1.89 20.54
C LEU A 96 1.66 -1.44 21.00
N GLN A 97 1.57 -0.61 22.05
CA GLN A 97 0.27 -0.13 22.56
C GLN A 97 -0.49 0.69 21.52
N LYS A 98 0.21 1.45 20.66
CA LYS A 98 -0.44 2.30 19.65
C LYS A 98 -0.77 1.57 18.36
N THR A 99 0.03 0.59 17.97
CA THR A 99 -0.07 -0.05 16.65
C THR A 99 -0.54 -1.51 16.68
N GLY A 100 -0.46 -2.16 17.84
CA GLY A 100 -0.66 -3.60 18.01
C GLY A 100 0.46 -4.45 17.38
N VAL A 101 1.58 -3.84 16.97
CA VAL A 101 2.72 -4.56 16.38
C VAL A 101 3.74 -4.90 17.45
N ALA A 102 3.95 -6.20 17.67
CA ALA A 102 5.00 -6.70 18.56
C ALA A 102 6.35 -6.84 17.82
N ASN A 103 7.45 -6.84 18.59
CA ASN A 103 8.82 -7.07 18.10
C ASN A 103 9.27 -6.07 17.01
N VAL A 104 8.95 -4.79 17.19
CA VAL A 104 9.31 -3.73 16.22
C VAL A 104 10.81 -3.53 16.05
N GLY A 105 11.64 -3.93 17.03
CA GLY A 105 13.10 -3.91 16.92
C GLY A 105 13.69 -4.67 15.71
N ARG A 106 12.94 -5.60 15.11
CA ARG A 106 13.37 -6.27 13.85
C ARG A 106 13.36 -5.33 12.64
N PHE A 107 12.45 -4.35 12.60
CA PHE A 107 12.46 -3.31 11.57
C PHE A 107 13.64 -2.35 11.77
N LYS A 108 13.99 -2.03 13.02
CA LYS A 108 15.16 -1.21 13.37
C LYS A 108 16.48 -1.80 12.85
N ASN A 109 16.56 -3.13 12.72
CA ASN A 109 17.73 -3.84 12.21
C ASN A 109 17.65 -4.18 10.71
N ASN A 110 16.73 -3.54 9.96
CA ASN A 110 16.54 -3.75 8.52
C ASN A 110 16.24 -5.20 8.10
N GLU A 111 15.63 -6.03 8.95
CA GLU A 111 15.17 -7.37 8.56
C GLU A 111 13.84 -7.31 7.75
N GLU A 112 13.73 -6.34 6.82
CA GLU A 112 12.49 -5.87 6.15
C GLU A 112 11.89 -6.86 5.14
N GLU A 113 12.68 -7.80 4.63
CA GLU A 113 12.22 -8.77 3.63
C GLU A 113 11.15 -9.73 4.16
N ARG A 114 11.11 -9.95 5.49
CA ARG A 114 10.23 -10.97 6.10
C ARG A 114 8.91 -10.43 6.64
N PHE A 115 8.66 -9.13 6.56
CA PHE A 115 7.46 -8.54 7.14
C PHE A 115 6.27 -8.53 6.18
N ARG A 116 5.10 -8.86 6.73
CA ARG A 116 3.82 -8.71 6.05
C ARG A 116 3.51 -7.23 5.83
N TYR A 117 2.83 -6.93 4.73
CA TYR A 117 2.46 -5.57 4.34
C TYR A 117 1.51 -4.89 5.35
N ASP A 118 0.62 -5.66 5.99
CA ASP A 118 -0.30 -5.16 7.02
C ASP A 118 0.45 -4.57 8.23
N THR A 119 1.52 -5.23 8.66
CA THR A 119 2.39 -4.80 9.75
C THR A 119 3.07 -3.48 9.41
N LEU A 120 3.70 -3.41 8.22
CA LEU A 120 4.38 -2.20 7.76
C LEU A 120 3.39 -1.02 7.63
N TYR A 121 2.18 -1.27 7.12
CA TYR A 121 1.16 -0.23 6.98
C TYR A 121 0.65 0.31 8.33
N LYS A 122 0.54 -0.53 9.36
CA LYS A 122 0.18 -0.08 10.72
C LYS A 122 1.23 0.86 11.32
N LEU A 123 2.51 0.51 11.18
CA LEU A 123 3.63 1.34 11.64
C LEU A 123 3.69 2.66 10.86
N TYR A 124 3.50 2.60 9.54
CA TYR A 124 3.49 3.78 8.67
C TYR A 124 2.41 4.79 9.08
N LYS A 125 1.16 4.33 9.28
CA LYS A 125 0.07 5.21 9.73
C LYS A 125 0.38 5.85 11.07
N PHE A 126 1.05 5.13 11.97
CA PHE A 126 1.44 5.69 13.26
C PHE A 126 2.50 6.78 13.12
N GLU A 127 3.54 6.57 12.30
CA GLU A 127 4.52 7.63 12.03
C GLU A 127 3.85 8.88 11.42
N LEU A 128 2.94 8.71 10.46
CA LEU A 128 2.18 9.84 9.91
C LEU A 128 1.41 10.60 10.99
N SER A 129 0.75 9.88 11.90
CA SER A 129 0.01 10.52 13.01
C SER A 129 0.91 11.34 13.92
N LEU A 130 2.18 10.95 14.10
CA LEU A 130 3.18 11.70 14.87
C LEU A 130 3.70 12.93 14.13
N LYS A 131 3.55 12.97 12.79
CA LYS A 131 3.85 14.13 11.94
C LYS A 131 2.67 15.09 11.80
N GLY A 132 1.48 14.70 12.28
CA GLY A 132 0.24 15.45 12.09
C GLY A 132 -0.34 15.34 10.67
N LEU A 133 -0.09 14.21 10.00
CA LEU A 133 -0.55 13.89 8.64
C LEU A 133 -1.57 12.74 8.63
#